data_AF-A0A0M2U7R5-F1
#
_entry.id   AF-A0A0M2U7R5-F1
#
_cell.length_a   1.000
_cell.length_b   1.000
_cell.length_c   1.000
_cell.angle_alpha   90.00
_cell.angle_beta   90.00
_cell.angle_gamma   90.00
#
_symmetry.space_group_name_H-M   'P 1'
#
loop_
_entity.id
_entity.type
_entity.pdbx_description
1 polymer ?
#
loop_
_entity_poly.entity_id
_entity_poly.type
_entity_poly.pdbx_seq_one_letter_code
_entity_poly.pdbx_strand_id
1 'polypeptide(L)'
;MGELKCSVIQDLLVPYLDGEVRPETHREITDHLVSCGECRKLAADLKAGSVALKNLGKPAKGGEQEIAVLMAARRKIWLLGIGAILIIFSLAGLTGFGMFEFFKTSDIPLLIKIGFGAGLLGVGLILAVLILERIKEQRSERDDFGKY
;
A
#
# COMPACT_ATOMS: atom_id res chain seq x y z
N MET A 1 36.56 -17.00 -45.49
CA MET A 1 36.18 -17.13 -44.07
C MET A 1 35.92 -15.72 -43.58
N GLY A 2 34.65 -15.32 -43.53
CA GLY A 2 34.26 -13.92 -43.31
C GLY A 2 34.56 -13.51 -41.87
N GLU A 3 35.63 -12.74 -41.69
CA GLU A 3 36.12 -12.27 -40.39
C GLU A 3 35.17 -11.23 -39.78
N LEU A 4 34.10 -11.68 -39.13
CA LEU A 4 33.54 -10.88 -38.04
C LEU A 4 34.51 -10.98 -36.87
N LYS A 5 35.15 -9.85 -36.56
CA LYS A 5 36.05 -9.74 -35.41
C LYS A 5 35.27 -10.04 -34.13
N CYS A 6 35.89 -10.79 -33.22
CA CYS A 6 35.28 -11.13 -31.93
C CYS A 6 34.77 -9.89 -31.20
N SER A 7 35.46 -8.74 -31.31
CA SER A 7 35.01 -7.47 -30.70
C SER A 7 33.61 -7.04 -31.15
N VAL A 8 33.29 -7.19 -32.44
CA VAL A 8 31.99 -6.82 -33.01
C VAL A 8 30.90 -7.78 -32.52
N ILE A 9 31.22 -9.07 -32.41
CA ILE A 9 30.30 -10.09 -31.91
C ILE A 9 29.98 -9.82 -30.43
N GLN A 10 30.98 -9.46 -29.62
CA GLN A 10 30.80 -9.17 -28.19
C GLN A 10 29.87 -7.98 -27.95
N ASP A 11 29.95 -6.93 -28.77
CA ASP A 11 29.02 -5.79 -28.70
C ASP A 11 27.59 -6.17 -29.11
N LEU A 12 27.45 -7.11 -30.06
CA LEU A 12 26.15 -7.57 -30.56
C LEU A 12 25.54 -8.71 -29.73
N LEU A 13 26.24 -9.23 -28.71
CA LEU A 13 25.80 -10.38 -27.92
C LEU A 13 24.57 -10.06 -27.07
N VAL A 14 24.50 -8.86 -26.48
CA VAL A 14 23.36 -8.42 -25.67
C VAL A 14 22.08 -8.32 -26.52
N PRO A 15 22.05 -7.54 -27.62
CA PRO A 15 20.85 -7.50 -28.47
C PRO A 15 20.56 -8.84 -29.17
N TYR A 16 21.57 -9.70 -29.38
CA TYR A 16 21.36 -11.06 -29.86
C TYR A 16 20.62 -11.94 -28.84
N LEU A 17 21.01 -11.89 -27.57
CA LEU A 17 20.36 -12.65 -26.49
C LEU A 17 18.94 -12.18 -26.21
N ASP A 18 18.66 -10.89 -26.43
CA ASP A 18 17.33 -10.29 -26.31
C ASP A 18 16.49 -10.43 -27.60
N GLY A 19 17.07 -10.96 -28.68
CA GLY A 19 16.38 -11.23 -29.94
C GLY A 19 16.12 -9.99 -30.81
N GLU A 20 16.80 -8.88 -30.54
CA GLU A 20 16.64 -7.59 -31.23
C GLU A 20 17.51 -7.45 -32.50
N VAL A 21 18.24 -8.50 -32.87
CA VAL A 21 19.06 -8.51 -34.09
C VAL A 21 18.26 -8.96 -35.32
N ARG A 22 18.62 -8.40 -36.48
CA ARG A 22 18.08 -8.82 -37.78
C ARG A 22 18.40 -10.30 -38.06
N PRO A 23 17.54 -11.04 -38.78
CA PRO A 23 17.72 -12.46 -39.03
C PRO A 23 18.99 -12.81 -39.82
N GLU A 24 19.47 -11.89 -40.65
CA GLU A 24 20.74 -12.02 -41.38
C GLU A 24 21.92 -12.03 -40.41
N THR A 25 22.01 -11.02 -39.54
CA THR A 25 23.02 -10.88 -38.50
C THR A 25 22.95 -12.01 -37.46
N HIS A 26 21.75 -12.51 -37.16
CA HIS A 26 21.56 -13.64 -36.25
C HIS A 26 22.26 -14.91 -36.75
N ARG A 27 22.23 -15.17 -38.07
CA ARG A 27 22.93 -16.33 -38.68
C ARG A 27 24.45 -16.17 -38.58
N GLU A 28 24.96 -14.98 -38.86
CA GLU A 28 26.39 -14.69 -38.80
C GLU A 28 26.95 -14.81 -37.37
N ILE A 29 26.22 -14.31 -36.37
CA ILE A 29 26.59 -14.46 -34.95
C ILE A 29 26.56 -15.93 -34.53
N THR A 30 25.55 -16.69 -34.98
CA THR A 30 25.42 -18.11 -34.65
C THR A 30 26.58 -18.93 -35.23
N ASP A 31 26.96 -18.68 -36.48
CA ASP A 31 28.09 -19.35 -37.13
C ASP A 31 29.43 -19.03 -36.44
N HIS A 32 29.59 -17.79 -35.99
CA HIS A 32 30.74 -17.39 -35.18
C HIS A 32 30.77 -18.07 -33.80
N LEU A 33 29.63 -18.24 -33.12
CA LEU A 33 29.55 -18.92 -31.82
C LEU A 33 29.86 -20.44 -31.92
N VAL A 34 29.69 -21.05 -33.09
CA VAL A 34 30.09 -22.44 -33.36
C VAL A 34 31.61 -22.55 -33.48
N SER A 35 32.26 -21.59 -34.14
CA SER A 35 33.70 -21.60 -34.41
C SER A 35 34.56 -20.96 -33.31
N CYS A 36 34.02 -20.05 -32.49
CA CYS A 36 34.75 -19.32 -31.45
C CYS A 36 34.30 -19.71 -30.04
N GLY A 37 35.21 -20.33 -29.27
CA GLY A 37 34.96 -20.74 -27.89
C GLY A 37 34.91 -19.58 -26.88
N GLU A 38 35.62 -18.48 -27.15
CA GLU A 38 35.67 -17.28 -26.30
C GLU A 38 34.31 -16.57 -26.27
N CYS A 39 33.76 -16.27 -27.46
CA CYS A 39 32.45 -15.64 -27.61
C CYS A 39 31.33 -16.51 -27.02
N ARG A 40 31.45 -17.84 -27.09
CA ARG A 40 30.50 -18.78 -26.49
C ARG A 40 30.45 -18.69 -24.97
N LYS A 41 31.61 -18.57 -24.31
CA LYS A 41 31.69 -18.39 -22.87
C LYS A 41 31.04 -17.08 -22.45
N LEU A 42 31.37 -15.98 -23.13
CA LEU A 42 30.80 -14.67 -22.85
C LEU A 42 29.27 -14.66 -23.01
N ALA A 43 28.74 -15.32 -24.04
CA ALA A 43 27.28 -15.47 -24.23
C ALA A 43 26.62 -16.23 -23.08
N ALA A 44 27.27 -17.27 -22.56
CA ALA A 44 26.77 -18.04 -21.42
C ALA A 44 26.75 -17.20 -20.14
N ASP A 45 27.79 -16.41 -19.89
CA ASP A 45 27.89 -15.53 -18.71
C ASP A 45 26.83 -14.42 -18.72
N LEU A 46 26.64 -13.76 -19.87
CA LEU A 46 25.60 -12.74 -20.04
C LEU A 46 24.19 -13.32 -19.86
N LYS A 47 23.95 -14.53 -20.37
CA LYS A 47 22.67 -15.23 -20.20
C LYS A 47 22.43 -15.64 -18.74
N ALA A 48 23.47 -16.05 -18.01
CA ALA A 48 23.36 -16.37 -16.59
C ALA A 48 23.05 -15.11 -15.76
N GLY A 49 23.73 -14.00 -16.03
CA GLY A 49 23.50 -12.71 -15.37
C GLY A 49 22.11 -12.14 -15.63
N SER A 50 21.60 -12.23 -16.86
CA SER A 50 20.26 -11.73 -17.21
C SER A 50 19.15 -12.57 -16.57
N VAL A 51 19.35 -13.88 -16.40
CA VAL A 51 18.42 -14.73 -15.64
C VAL A 51 18.43 -14.39 -14.15
N ALA A 52 19.62 -14.14 -13.57
CA ALA A 52 19.71 -13.69 -12.18
C ALA A 52 18.99 -12.35 -11.96
N LEU A 53 19.18 -11.39 -12.85
CA LEU A 53 18.48 -10.10 -12.84
C LEU A 53 16.96 -10.24 -13.07
N LYS A 54 16.52 -11.09 -14.00
CA LYS A 54 15.08 -11.37 -14.21
C LYS A 54 14.42 -12.01 -13.00
N ASN A 55 15.15 -12.79 -12.22
CA ASN A 55 14.65 -13.35 -10.96
C ASN A 55 14.62 -12.33 -9.82
N LEU A 56 15.48 -11.31 -9.84
CA LEU A 56 15.43 -10.17 -8.92
C LEU A 56 14.32 -9.16 -9.29
N GLY A 57 13.98 -9.07 -10.58
CA GLY A 57 12.92 -8.19 -11.10
C GLY A 57 11.50 -8.77 -11.06
N LYS A 58 11.31 -10.02 -10.61
CA LYS A 58 9.97 -10.53 -10.32
C LYS A 58 9.50 -9.91 -9.01
N PRO A 59 8.46 -9.02 -9.01
CA PRO A 59 7.91 -8.54 -7.76
C PRO A 59 7.46 -9.76 -6.96
N ALA A 60 7.94 -9.84 -5.72
CA ALA A 60 7.46 -10.82 -4.77
C ALA A 60 5.92 -10.75 -4.75
N LYS A 61 5.26 -11.89 -4.96
CA LYS A 61 3.81 -12.06 -4.74
C LYS A 61 3.44 -11.94 -3.25
N GLY A 62 4.03 -10.99 -2.53
CA GLY A 62 3.75 -10.67 -1.13
C GLY A 62 2.71 -9.55 -1.00
N GLY A 63 2.61 -8.64 -1.97
CA GLY A 63 1.71 -7.50 -1.90
C GLY A 63 0.23 -7.86 -1.95
N GLU A 64 -0.21 -8.72 -2.87
CA GLU A 64 -1.65 -9.00 -3.05
C GLU A 64 -2.31 -9.67 -1.84
N GLN A 65 -1.58 -10.49 -1.08
CA GLN A 65 -2.12 -11.15 0.11
C GLN A 65 -2.10 -10.23 1.34
N GLU A 66 -1.05 -9.42 1.52
CA GLU A 66 -1.01 -8.42 2.61
C GLU A 66 -2.06 -7.33 2.42
N ILE A 67 -2.27 -6.85 1.19
CA ILE A 67 -3.28 -5.83 0.88
C ILE A 67 -4.70 -6.38 1.13
N ALA A 68 -4.98 -7.65 0.80
CA ALA A 68 -6.28 -8.27 1.05
C ALA A 68 -6.58 -8.44 2.55
N VAL A 69 -5.58 -8.83 3.36
CA VAL A 69 -5.71 -8.98 4.81
C VAL A 69 -5.90 -7.62 5.50
N LEU A 70 -5.13 -6.60 5.08
CA LEU A 70 -5.28 -5.22 5.58
C LEU A 70 -6.65 -4.63 5.22
N MET A 71 -7.14 -4.83 4.00
CA MET A 71 -8.47 -4.36 3.59
C MET A 71 -9.59 -5.07 4.38
N ALA A 72 -9.46 -6.37 4.67
CA ALA A 72 -10.43 -7.11 5.46
C ALA A 72 -10.46 -6.66 6.94
N ALA A 73 -9.29 -6.38 7.53
CA ALA A 73 -9.18 -5.82 8.87
C ALA A 73 -9.75 -4.40 8.96
N ARG A 74 -9.45 -3.56 7.97
CA ARG A 74 -9.92 -2.16 7.89
C ARG A 74 -11.43 -2.04 7.79
N ARG A 75 -12.09 -2.94 7.05
CA ARG A 75 -13.55 -2.99 6.93
C ARG A 75 -14.25 -3.33 8.26
N LYS A 76 -13.67 -4.24 9.05
CA LYS A 76 -14.17 -4.59 10.38
C LYS A 76 -14.08 -3.43 11.37
N ILE A 77 -12.98 -2.69 11.34
CA ILE A 77 -12.75 -1.53 12.24
C ILE A 77 -13.70 -0.37 11.89
N TRP A 78 -13.97 -0.14 10.61
CA TRP A 78 -14.93 0.86 10.15
C TRP A 78 -16.38 0.57 10.59
N LEU A 79 -16.83 -0.69 10.43
CA LEU A 79 -18.18 -1.10 10.85
C LEU A 79 -18.37 -1.02 12.38
N LEU A 80 -17.35 -1.40 13.15
CA LEU A 80 -17.36 -1.26 14.62
C LEU A 80 -17.37 0.20 15.06
N GLY A 81 -16.67 1.10 14.35
CA GLY A 81 -16.67 2.53 14.63
C GLY A 81 -18.05 3.17 14.43
N ILE A 82 -18.75 2.82 13.37
CA ILE A 82 -20.11 3.32 13.09
C ILE A 82 -21.10 2.84 14.16
N GLY A 83 -21.01 1.56 14.56
CA GLY A 83 -21.83 1.01 15.64
C GLY A 83 -21.61 1.72 16.98
N ALA A 84 -20.34 2.01 17.32
CA ALA A 84 -20.01 2.74 18.55
C ALA A 84 -20.55 4.19 18.53
N ILE A 85 -20.48 4.87 17.38
CA ILE A 85 -21.02 6.22 17.22
C ILE A 85 -22.54 6.25 17.43
N LEU A 86 -23.27 5.28 16.87
CA LEU A 86 -24.72 5.14 17.06
C LEU A 86 -25.10 4.90 18.53
N ILE A 87 -24.33 4.07 19.24
CA ILE A 87 -24.55 3.81 20.67
C ILE A 87 -24.29 5.07 21.49
N ILE A 88 -23.20 5.77 21.23
CA ILE A 88 -22.85 7.03 21.92
C ILE A 88 -23.93 8.09 21.67
N PHE A 89 -24.40 8.23 20.42
CA PHE A 89 -25.43 9.19 20.07
C PHE A 89 -26.78 8.85 20.72
N SER A 90 -27.13 7.57 20.78
CA SER A 90 -28.31 7.08 21.48
C SER A 90 -28.24 7.34 22.99
N LEU A 91 -27.10 7.05 23.62
CA LEU A 91 -26.87 7.29 25.04
C LEU A 91 -26.95 8.78 25.36
N ALA A 92 -26.28 9.61 24.54
CA ALA A 92 -26.30 11.06 24.65
C ALA A 92 -27.72 11.64 24.50
N GLY A 93 -28.49 11.13 23.55
CA GLY A 93 -29.89 11.51 23.32
C GLY A 93 -30.80 11.16 24.51
N LEU A 94 -30.66 9.95 25.07
CA LEU A 94 -31.38 9.52 26.27
C LEU A 94 -31.03 10.39 27.49
N THR A 95 -29.74 10.64 27.71
CA THR A 95 -29.31 11.54 28.79
C THR A 95 -29.79 12.97 28.58
N GLY A 96 -29.76 13.49 27.34
CA GLY A 96 -30.21 14.84 27.01
C GLY A 96 -31.72 15.00 27.13
N PHE A 97 -32.50 14.00 26.72
CA PHE A 97 -33.96 14.01 26.86
C PHE A 97 -34.40 13.95 28.33
N GLY A 98 -33.76 13.10 29.14
CA GLY A 98 -33.97 13.08 30.59
C GLY A 98 -33.58 14.40 31.25
N MET A 99 -32.49 15.02 30.78
CA MET A 99 -32.06 16.35 31.23
C MET A 99 -33.09 17.44 30.90
N PHE A 100 -33.75 17.36 29.74
CA PHE A 100 -34.76 18.33 29.30
C PHE A 100 -36.05 18.24 30.14
N GLU A 101 -36.48 17.03 30.48
CA GLU A 101 -37.55 16.78 31.45
C GLU A 101 -37.18 17.34 32.84
N PHE A 102 -35.96 17.07 33.30
CA PHE A 102 -35.44 17.54 34.59
C PHE A 102 -35.31 19.07 34.68
N PHE A 103 -35.11 19.76 33.55
CA PHE A 103 -35.07 21.21 33.47
C PHE A 103 -36.44 21.86 33.64
N LYS A 104 -37.53 21.13 33.39
CA LYS A 104 -38.91 21.64 33.42
C LYS A 104 -39.53 21.54 34.82
N THR A 105 -39.13 20.55 35.61
CA THR A 105 -39.59 20.36 37.00
C THR A 105 -38.69 21.17 37.95
N SER A 106 -39.18 22.33 38.40
CA SER A 106 -38.38 23.39 39.04
C SER A 106 -38.17 23.21 40.56
N ASP A 107 -37.37 22.22 40.97
CA ASP A 107 -36.99 22.04 42.40
C ASP A 107 -35.48 21.80 42.64
N ILE A 108 -34.65 21.78 41.58
CA ILE A 108 -33.22 21.46 41.70
C ILE A 108 -32.34 22.73 41.75
N PRO A 109 -31.38 22.84 42.69
CA PRO A 109 -30.48 23.99 42.78
C PRO A 109 -29.61 24.18 41.54
N LEU A 110 -29.42 25.44 41.16
CA LEU A 110 -28.77 25.89 39.92
C LEU A 110 -27.33 25.35 39.74
N LEU A 111 -26.64 25.04 40.84
CA LEU A 111 -25.29 24.49 40.85
C LEU A 111 -25.21 23.08 40.23
N ILE A 112 -26.21 22.22 40.48
CA ILE A 112 -26.27 20.86 39.91
C ILE A 112 -26.49 20.94 38.39
N LYS A 113 -27.25 21.93 37.95
CA LYS A 113 -27.51 22.22 36.54
C LYS A 113 -26.24 22.57 35.77
N ILE A 114 -25.42 23.44 36.35
CA ILE A 114 -24.12 23.84 35.80
C ILE A 114 -23.13 22.67 35.83
N GLY A 115 -23.09 21.91 36.93
CA GLY A 115 -22.20 20.76 37.09
C GLY A 115 -22.42 19.67 36.04
N PHE A 116 -23.68 19.31 35.78
CA PHE A 116 -24.00 18.35 34.74
C PHE A 116 -23.72 18.89 33.32
N GLY A 117 -24.01 20.17 33.07
CA GLY A 117 -23.69 20.80 31.79
C GLY A 117 -22.19 20.79 31.49
N ALA A 118 -21.37 21.10 32.49
CA ALA A 118 -19.91 21.02 32.40
C ALA A 118 -19.42 19.57 32.20
N GLY A 119 -20.04 18.60 32.88
CA GLY A 119 -19.72 17.17 32.70
C GLY A 119 -20.04 16.64 31.30
N LEU A 120 -21.22 16.95 30.76
CA LEU A 120 -21.60 16.57 29.39
C LEU A 120 -20.71 17.24 28.35
N LEU A 121 -20.37 18.52 28.53
CA LEU A 121 -19.42 19.21 27.66
C LEU A 121 -18.04 18.56 27.72
N GLY A 122 -17.55 18.21 28.91
CA GLY A 122 -16.27 17.54 29.09
C GLY A 122 -16.22 16.19 28.37
N VAL A 123 -17.24 15.35 28.54
CA VAL A 123 -17.35 14.06 27.85
C VAL A 123 -17.45 14.26 26.34
N GLY A 124 -18.26 15.22 25.88
CA GLY A 124 -18.37 15.57 24.47
C GLY A 124 -17.04 16.01 23.86
N LEU A 125 -16.23 16.78 24.59
CA LEU A 125 -14.93 17.27 24.14
C LEU A 125 -13.90 16.13 24.06
N ILE A 126 -13.88 15.23 25.04
CA ILE A 126 -13.03 14.02 25.01
C ILE A 126 -13.39 13.15 23.81
N LEU A 127 -14.69 12.89 23.59
CA LEU A 127 -15.14 12.11 22.45
C LEU A 127 -14.80 12.79 21.12
N ALA A 128 -14.95 14.11 21.02
CA ALA A 128 -14.58 14.86 19.83
C ALA A 128 -13.09 14.74 19.52
N VAL A 129 -12.21 14.86 20.52
CA VAL A 129 -10.75 14.70 20.34
C VAL A 129 -10.43 13.28 19.89
N LEU A 130 -10.99 12.26 20.52
CA LEU A 130 -10.77 10.86 20.15
C LEU A 130 -11.23 10.56 18.72
N ILE A 131 -12.38 11.11 18.30
CA ILE A 131 -12.89 10.97 16.95
C ILE A 131 -11.97 11.67 15.94
N LEU A 132 -11.53 12.89 16.23
CA LEU A 132 -10.65 13.65 15.34
C LEU A 132 -9.28 12.98 15.18
N GLU A 133 -8.72 12.46 16.26
CA GLU A 133 -7.46 11.71 16.24
C GLU A 133 -7.59 10.44 15.39
N ARG A 134 -8.69 9.70 15.55
CA ARG A 134 -8.97 8.52 14.73
C ARG A 134 -9.17 8.85 13.25
N ILE A 135 -9.80 9.98 12.93
CA ILE A 135 -9.97 10.43 11.54
C ILE A 135 -8.63 10.86 10.92
N LYS A 136 -7.77 11.53 11.69
CA LYS A 136 -6.46 11.99 11.23
C LYS A 136 -5.53 10.82 10.91
N GLU A 137 -5.50 9.81 11.76
CA GLU A 137 -4.66 8.61 11.57
C GLU A 137 -5.07 7.85 10.31
N GLN A 138 -6.38 7.69 10.08
CA GLN A 138 -6.88 7.08 8.85
C GLN A 138 -6.60 7.89 7.58
N ARG A 139 -6.46 9.21 7.68
CA ARG A 139 -6.08 10.08 6.56
C ARG A 139 -4.59 9.92 6.25
N SER A 140 -3.72 9.88 7.26
CA SER A 140 -2.29 9.69 7.07
C SER A 140 -1.96 8.38 6.34
N GLU A 141 -2.68 7.30 6.66
CA GLU A 141 -2.52 6.04 5.92
C GLU A 141 -2.99 6.15 4.46
N ARG A 142 -3.97 6.99 4.13
CA ARG A 142 -4.47 7.15 2.76
C ARG A 142 -3.45 7.87 1.86
N ASP A 143 -2.73 8.83 2.44
CA ASP A 143 -1.81 9.70 1.70
C ASP A 143 -0.51 8.96 1.31
N ASP A 144 -0.14 7.91 2.06
CA ASP A 144 1.01 7.06 1.77
C ASP A 144 0.74 6.07 0.61
N PHE A 145 -0.50 5.56 0.50
CA PHE A 145 -0.90 4.70 -0.62
C PHE A 145 -1.01 5.42 -1.97
N GLY A 146 -1.01 6.75 -2.01
CA GLY A 146 -1.02 7.53 -3.25
C GLY A 146 0.36 7.67 -3.91
N LYS A 147 1.43 7.15 -3.29
CA LYS A 147 2.82 7.29 -3.76
C LYS A 147 3.42 6.02 -4.39
N TYR A 148 2.66 4.93 -4.52
CA TYR A 148 3.12 3.67 -5.10
C TYR A 148 2.31 3.28 -6.32
#